data_AF-A0A3B0TFT5-F1
#
_entry.id   AF-A0A3B0TFT5-F1
#
_cell.length_a   1.000
_cell.length_b   1.000
_cell.length_c   1.000
_cell.angle_alpha   90.00
_cell.angle_beta   90.00
_cell.angle_gamma   90.00
#
_symmetry.space_group_name_H-M   'P 1'
#
loop_
_entity.id
_entity.type
_entity.pdbx_description
1 polymer ?
#
loop_
_entity_poly.entity_id
_entity_poly.type
_entity_poly.pdbx_seq_one_letter_code
_entity_poly.pdbx_strand_id
1 'polypeptide(L)'
;PVKSTAISKNELQKYEGTYLFYNNEDYSIQEIKLKGDSLIYQDTDDEKIGELLPLGNHNFAYIEGNNNESRIKFVINQDGKQFTFDDREGDMPRLFKELITHEYSANELEQFVGTYYNKEFQIGKELRLENETLFYYYRNGAWKTEVSTLSKGLLEIPSCPMEFLRDNENEIIGFTMKGVLFEKI
;
A
#
# COMPACT_ATOMS: atom_id res chain seq x y z
N PRO A 1 -11.07 30.80 4.26
CA PRO A 1 -10.66 29.86 5.32
C PRO A 1 -11.65 28.69 5.43
N VAL A 2 -11.17 27.47 5.34
CA VAL A 2 -12.00 26.27 5.57
C VAL A 2 -12.40 26.24 7.05
N LYS A 3 -13.69 26.09 7.34
CA LYS A 3 -14.20 26.00 8.72
C LYS A 3 -14.06 24.56 9.20
N SER A 4 -13.28 24.32 10.24
CA SER A 4 -13.19 22.99 10.85
C SER A 4 -14.30 22.75 11.88
N THR A 5 -14.58 21.48 12.10
CA THR A 5 -15.46 20.97 13.15
C THR A 5 -14.61 20.43 14.28
N ALA A 6 -14.84 20.90 15.51
CA ALA A 6 -14.14 20.36 16.67
C ALA A 6 -14.48 18.88 16.87
N ILE A 7 -13.47 18.03 16.85
CA ILE A 7 -13.56 16.61 17.23
C ILE A 7 -12.50 16.31 18.27
N SER A 8 -12.79 15.38 19.18
CA SER A 8 -11.86 15.05 20.28
C SER A 8 -10.63 14.30 19.76
N LYS A 9 -9.55 14.31 20.53
CA LYS A 9 -8.35 13.51 20.21
C LYS A 9 -8.67 12.03 20.05
N ASN A 10 -9.46 11.46 20.94
CA ASN A 10 -9.86 10.05 20.86
C ASN A 10 -10.65 9.73 19.58
N GLU A 11 -11.41 10.70 19.04
CA GLU A 11 -12.06 10.54 17.74
C GLU A 11 -11.08 10.67 16.57
N LEU A 12 -10.10 11.58 16.66
CA LEU A 12 -9.04 11.71 15.65
C LEU A 12 -8.15 10.46 15.56
N GLN A 13 -7.82 9.84 16.69
CA GLN A 13 -6.99 8.64 16.74
C GLN A 13 -7.53 7.47 15.92
N LYS A 14 -8.85 7.42 15.67
CA LYS A 14 -9.48 6.37 14.87
C LYS A 14 -9.02 6.35 13.41
N TYR A 15 -8.51 7.48 12.91
CA TYR A 15 -8.03 7.62 11.55
C TYR A 15 -6.52 7.37 11.41
N GLU A 16 -5.81 7.19 12.53
CA GLU A 16 -4.40 6.85 12.47
C GLU A 16 -4.19 5.48 11.80
N GLY A 17 -3.10 5.38 11.04
CA GLY A 17 -2.72 4.17 10.35
C GLY A 17 -1.74 4.43 9.22
N THR A 18 -1.21 3.33 8.70
CA THR A 18 -0.46 3.29 7.45
C THR A 18 -1.43 2.88 6.35
N TYR A 19 -1.41 3.58 5.24
CA TYR A 19 -2.36 3.37 4.16
C TYR A 19 -1.64 3.23 2.83
N LEU A 20 -2.15 2.31 2.03
CA LEU A 20 -1.62 1.94 0.75
C LEU A 20 -2.57 2.36 -0.37
N PHE A 21 -2.06 3.15 -1.31
CA PHE A 21 -2.61 3.27 -2.65
C PHE A 21 -1.78 2.44 -3.61
N TYR A 22 -2.45 1.61 -4.40
CA TYR A 22 -1.82 0.77 -5.41
C TYR A 22 -2.73 0.63 -6.62
N ASN A 23 -2.18 0.89 -7.80
CA ASN A 23 -2.77 0.52 -9.07
C ASN A 23 -1.68 -0.05 -10.02
N ASN A 24 -2.03 -0.30 -11.29
CA ASN A 24 -1.09 -0.89 -12.24
C ASN A 24 0.10 0.02 -12.61
N GLU A 25 0.01 1.32 -12.36
CA GLU A 25 0.99 2.34 -12.79
C GLU A 25 1.75 2.97 -11.63
N ASP A 26 1.10 3.11 -10.48
CA ASP A 26 1.54 3.91 -9.35
C ASP A 26 1.26 3.21 -8.02
N TYR A 27 2.07 3.55 -7.04
CA TYR A 27 2.04 3.01 -5.69
C TYR A 27 2.53 4.06 -4.71
N SER A 28 1.83 4.18 -3.58
CA SER A 28 2.29 5.01 -2.48
C SER A 28 1.83 4.47 -1.14
N ILE A 29 2.74 4.43 -0.17
CA ILE A 29 2.41 4.25 1.24
C ILE A 29 2.43 5.61 1.91
N GLN A 30 1.41 5.88 2.69
CA GLN A 30 1.25 7.14 3.40
C GLN A 30 0.78 6.86 4.82
N GLU A 31 1.29 7.61 5.78
CA GLU A 31 0.91 7.49 7.18
C GLU A 31 0.05 8.66 7.60
N ILE A 32 -0.94 8.36 8.43
CA ILE A 32 -1.76 9.34 9.11
C ILE A 32 -1.48 9.20 10.60
N LYS A 33 -0.91 10.24 11.20
CA LYS A 33 -0.54 10.27 12.63
C LYS A 33 -1.13 11.48 13.32
N LEU A 34 -1.63 11.31 14.54
CA LEU A 34 -2.07 12.41 15.39
C LEU A 34 -0.85 13.07 16.03
N LYS A 35 -0.57 14.32 15.66
CA LYS A 35 0.48 15.15 16.29
C LYS A 35 -0.19 16.36 16.94
N GLY A 36 -0.22 16.37 18.27
CA GLY A 36 -0.91 17.40 19.05
C GLY A 36 -2.44 17.26 18.98
N ASP A 37 -3.08 18.17 18.24
CA ASP A 37 -4.54 18.25 18.06
C ASP A 37 -4.95 18.05 16.58
N SER A 38 -4.00 17.73 15.70
CA SER A 38 -4.20 17.60 14.26
C SER A 38 -3.70 16.25 13.74
N LEU A 39 -4.40 15.71 12.75
CA LEU A 39 -3.91 14.58 11.97
C LEU A 39 -2.95 15.08 10.89
N ILE A 40 -1.79 14.46 10.83
CA ILE A 40 -0.73 14.75 9.89
C ILE A 40 -0.68 13.63 8.86
N TYR A 41 -0.72 14.02 7.59
CA TYR A 41 -0.51 13.15 6.44
C TYR A 41 0.96 13.26 6.04
N GLN A 42 1.68 12.14 6.04
CA GLN A 42 3.13 12.10 5.89
C GLN A 42 3.56 10.83 5.15
N ASP A 43 4.76 10.82 4.61
CA ASP A 43 5.36 9.61 4.04
C ASP A 43 5.92 8.67 5.12
N THR A 44 6.54 7.58 4.68
CA THR A 44 7.16 6.56 5.56
C THR A 44 8.49 7.01 6.18
N ASP A 45 9.06 8.14 5.74
CA ASP A 45 10.28 8.75 6.30
C ASP A 45 9.96 9.87 7.31
N ASP A 46 8.70 9.94 7.77
CA ASP A 46 8.15 10.96 8.66
C ASP A 46 8.16 12.39 8.07
N GLU A 47 8.32 12.56 6.76
CA GLU A 47 8.20 13.86 6.09
C GLU A 47 6.75 14.30 6.02
N LYS A 48 6.42 15.46 6.61
CA LYS A 48 5.06 16.01 6.56
C LYS A 48 4.73 16.44 5.12
N ILE A 49 3.74 15.77 4.54
CA ILE A 49 3.16 16.15 3.26
C ILE A 49 1.99 17.12 3.48
N GLY A 50 1.16 16.91 4.51
CA GLY A 50 0.04 17.81 4.78
C GLY A 50 -0.63 17.60 6.14
N GLU A 51 -1.70 18.36 6.36
CA GLU A 51 -2.50 18.32 7.57
C GLU A 51 -3.98 18.12 7.25
N LEU A 52 -4.68 17.37 8.09
CA LEU A 52 -6.09 17.04 7.88
C LEU A 52 -6.95 17.82 8.87
N LEU A 53 -7.70 18.79 8.35
CA LEU A 53 -8.66 19.56 9.13
C LEU A 53 -10.04 18.90 9.09
N PRO A 54 -10.60 18.50 10.25
CA PRO A 54 -11.89 17.82 10.29
C PRO A 54 -13.02 18.73 9.81
N LEU A 55 -13.85 18.22 8.91
CA LEU A 55 -15.08 18.86 8.44
C LEU A 55 -16.33 18.22 9.04
N GLY A 56 -16.20 17.00 9.60
CA GLY A 56 -17.29 16.20 10.15
C GLY A 56 -17.69 15.05 9.23
N ASN A 57 -18.45 14.08 9.77
CA ASN A 57 -18.92 12.89 9.04
C ASN A 57 -17.80 12.13 8.31
N HIS A 58 -16.64 11.97 8.97
CA HIS A 58 -15.44 11.34 8.39
C HIS A 58 -14.81 12.07 7.19
N ASN A 59 -15.15 13.35 6.97
CA ASN A 59 -14.54 14.19 5.94
C ASN A 59 -13.52 15.14 6.54
N PHE A 60 -12.45 15.37 5.79
CA PHE A 60 -11.34 16.23 6.14
C PHE A 60 -10.96 17.09 4.93
N ALA A 61 -10.59 18.34 5.18
CA ALA A 61 -9.85 19.12 4.22
C ALA A 61 -8.37 18.74 4.34
N TYR A 62 -7.74 18.47 3.21
CA TYR A 62 -6.30 18.31 3.14
C TYR A 62 -5.66 19.69 2.93
N ILE A 63 -4.68 20.01 3.78
CA ILE A 63 -4.01 21.31 3.81
C ILE A 63 -2.53 21.09 3.52
N GLU A 64 -2.08 21.58 2.37
CA GLU A 64 -0.69 21.60 1.94
C GLU A 64 -0.35 23.01 1.41
N GLY A 65 0.55 23.71 2.10
CA GLY A 65 0.86 25.10 1.80
C GLY A 65 -0.39 25.99 1.83
N ASN A 66 -0.74 26.58 0.68
CA ASN A 66 -1.93 27.42 0.51
C ASN A 66 -3.10 26.70 -0.17
N ASN A 67 -2.93 25.44 -0.59
CA ASN A 67 -3.98 24.67 -1.23
C ASN A 67 -4.92 24.07 -0.17
N ASN A 68 -6.21 24.38 -0.30
CA ASN A 68 -7.27 23.93 0.62
C ASN A 68 -8.44 23.29 -0.13
N GLU A 69 -8.27 22.92 -1.40
CA GLU A 69 -9.35 22.40 -2.25
C GLU A 69 -9.48 20.88 -2.11
N SER A 70 -8.38 20.17 -1.92
CA SER A 70 -8.36 18.70 -1.84
C SER A 70 -9.11 18.19 -0.60
N ARG A 71 -9.76 17.03 -0.74
CA ARG A 71 -10.62 16.43 0.30
C ARG A 71 -10.21 14.99 0.54
N ILE A 72 -10.24 14.61 1.81
CA ILE A 72 -10.11 13.22 2.25
C ILE A 72 -11.41 12.79 2.90
N LYS A 73 -11.91 11.63 2.50
CA LYS A 73 -13.08 11.00 3.12
C LYS A 73 -12.73 9.59 3.56
N PHE A 74 -12.89 9.33 4.85
CA PHE A 74 -12.68 8.01 5.42
C PHE A 74 -13.94 7.16 5.39
N VAL A 75 -13.73 5.86 5.24
CA VAL A 75 -14.71 4.81 5.50
C VAL A 75 -14.06 3.85 6.49
N ILE A 76 -14.70 3.68 7.64
CA ILE A 76 -14.25 2.76 8.70
C ILE A 76 -15.36 1.75 8.90
N ASN A 77 -15.08 0.48 8.64
CA ASN A 77 -16.03 -0.61 8.78
C ASN A 77 -15.35 -1.82 9.44
N GLN A 78 -16.03 -2.98 9.46
CA GLN A 78 -15.48 -4.21 10.03
C GLN A 78 -14.30 -4.78 9.22
N ASP A 79 -14.22 -4.44 7.93
CA ASP A 79 -13.19 -4.92 7.01
C ASP A 79 -11.91 -4.08 7.06
N GLY A 80 -11.93 -2.96 7.78
CA GLY A 80 -10.79 -2.08 8.01
C GLY A 80 -11.09 -0.60 7.77
N LYS A 81 -10.02 0.20 7.68
CA LYS A 81 -10.10 1.61 7.31
C LYS A 81 -9.68 1.80 5.85
N GLN A 82 -10.29 2.76 5.19
CA GLN A 82 -9.82 3.25 3.91
C GLN A 82 -10.19 4.72 3.78
N PHE A 83 -9.51 5.44 2.89
CA PHE A 83 -9.90 6.78 2.53
C PHE A 83 -9.76 7.04 1.03
N THR A 84 -10.58 7.95 0.53
CA THR A 84 -10.41 8.50 -0.82
C THR A 84 -9.72 9.84 -0.73
N PHE A 85 -8.68 10.05 -1.54
CA PHE A 85 -8.04 11.35 -1.73
C PHE A 85 -8.54 11.95 -3.05
N ASP A 86 -9.24 13.06 -2.95
CA ASP A 86 -9.73 13.84 -4.09
C ASP A 86 -8.86 15.10 -4.22
N ASP A 87 -8.02 15.12 -5.25
CA ASP A 87 -7.06 16.20 -5.48
C ASP A 87 -7.73 17.40 -6.19
N ARG A 88 -8.83 17.17 -6.95
CA ARG A 88 -9.62 18.16 -7.72
C ARG A 88 -10.98 17.61 -8.15
N GLU A 89 -12.01 18.47 -8.24
CA GLU A 89 -13.28 18.12 -8.89
C GLU A 89 -13.07 17.62 -10.34
N GLY A 90 -13.17 16.31 -10.55
CA GLY A 90 -13.23 15.68 -11.89
C GLY A 90 -12.33 14.46 -12.11
N ASP A 91 -11.28 14.27 -11.30
CA ASP A 91 -10.45 13.06 -11.38
C ASP A 91 -11.04 11.93 -10.52
N MET A 92 -10.78 10.67 -10.89
CA MET A 92 -11.15 9.54 -10.03
C MET A 92 -10.36 9.62 -8.72
N PRO A 93 -11.03 9.66 -7.55
CA PRO A 93 -10.34 9.75 -6.28
C PRO A 93 -9.41 8.55 -6.07
N ARG A 94 -8.20 8.80 -5.55
CA ARG A 94 -7.28 7.72 -5.19
C ARG A 94 -7.79 7.01 -3.95
N LEU A 95 -8.00 5.70 -4.02
CA LEU A 95 -8.44 4.89 -2.89
C LEU A 95 -7.24 4.32 -2.14
N PHE A 96 -7.03 4.80 -0.93
CA PHE A 96 -6.04 4.31 0.01
C PHE A 96 -6.69 3.33 0.98
N LYS A 97 -6.18 2.11 1.06
CA LYS A 97 -6.63 1.08 2.00
C LYS A 97 -5.66 0.98 3.16
N GLU A 98 -6.15 0.72 4.37
CA GLU A 98 -5.28 0.46 5.52
C GLU A 98 -4.33 -0.71 5.21
N LEU A 99 -3.04 -0.44 5.39
CA LEU A 99 -1.98 -1.41 5.21
C LEU A 99 -1.75 -2.11 6.55
N ILE A 100 -2.26 -3.33 6.67
CA ILE A 100 -1.97 -4.19 7.81
C ILE A 100 -0.70 -4.98 7.47
N THR A 101 0.40 -4.62 8.13
CA THR A 101 1.68 -5.27 7.89
C THR A 101 1.64 -6.74 8.30
N HIS A 102 2.40 -7.56 7.58
CA HIS A 102 2.54 -8.97 7.89
C HIS A 102 3.98 -9.39 7.66
N GLU A 103 4.65 -9.74 8.75
CA GLU A 103 5.97 -10.36 8.73
C GLU A 103 5.81 -11.86 8.55
N TYR A 104 6.48 -12.41 7.54
CA TYR A 104 6.52 -13.84 7.29
C TYR A 104 7.74 -14.46 7.96
N SER A 105 7.57 -15.62 8.58
CA SER A 105 8.69 -16.47 8.97
C SER A 105 9.36 -17.09 7.73
N ALA A 106 10.61 -17.55 7.87
CA ALA A 106 11.34 -18.24 6.80
C ALA A 106 10.54 -19.41 6.19
N ASN A 107 9.89 -20.22 7.05
CA ASN A 107 9.04 -21.34 6.61
C ASN A 107 7.82 -20.86 5.82
N GLU A 108 7.24 -19.72 6.17
CA GLU A 108 6.13 -19.16 5.39
C GLU A 108 6.62 -18.50 4.11
N LEU A 109 7.86 -18.00 4.05
CA LEU A 109 8.44 -17.44 2.83
C LEU A 109 8.63 -18.51 1.73
N GLU A 110 8.85 -19.78 2.12
CA GLU A 110 9.00 -20.90 1.18
C GLU A 110 7.83 -21.04 0.20
N GLN A 111 6.60 -20.68 0.60
CA GLN A 111 5.44 -20.78 -0.29
C GLN A 111 5.59 -19.90 -1.55
N PHE A 112 6.32 -18.79 -1.45
CA PHE A 112 6.56 -17.86 -2.55
C PHE A 112 7.70 -18.31 -3.47
N VAL A 113 8.54 -19.25 -3.04
CA VAL A 113 9.63 -19.80 -3.87
C VAL A 113 9.06 -20.48 -5.11
N GLY A 114 9.72 -20.25 -6.24
CA GLY A 114 9.33 -20.83 -7.51
C GLY A 114 9.79 -20.03 -8.72
N THR A 115 9.50 -20.58 -9.90
CA THR A 115 9.68 -19.87 -11.17
C THR A 115 8.32 -19.37 -11.63
N TYR A 116 8.30 -18.13 -12.12
CA TYR A 116 7.11 -17.44 -12.57
C TYR A 116 7.32 -16.91 -13.97
N TYR A 117 6.37 -17.16 -14.86
CA TYR A 117 6.50 -16.88 -16.28
C TYR A 117 5.34 -16.03 -16.79
N ASN A 118 5.66 -14.98 -17.52
CA ASN A 118 4.67 -14.27 -18.33
C ASN A 118 4.79 -14.74 -19.78
N LYS A 119 3.70 -15.31 -20.30
CA LYS A 119 3.63 -15.87 -21.66
C LYS A 119 3.68 -14.81 -22.76
N GLU A 120 3.08 -13.64 -22.52
CA GLU A 120 2.97 -12.56 -23.51
C GLU A 120 4.34 -11.95 -23.84
N PHE A 121 5.11 -11.63 -22.80
CA PHE A 121 6.44 -11.04 -22.91
C PHE A 121 7.57 -12.09 -22.97
N GLN A 122 7.23 -13.36 -22.76
CA GLN A 122 8.17 -14.48 -22.73
C GLN A 122 9.32 -14.29 -21.72
N ILE A 123 8.99 -13.73 -20.55
CA ILE A 123 9.96 -13.45 -19.48
C ILE A 123 9.71 -14.34 -18.27
N GLY A 124 10.79 -14.97 -17.78
CA GLY A 124 10.80 -15.73 -16.54
C GLY A 124 11.41 -14.91 -15.40
N LYS A 125 10.81 -15.04 -14.22
CA LYS A 125 11.28 -14.53 -12.92
C LYS A 125 11.42 -15.70 -11.97
N GLU A 126 12.29 -15.57 -10.99
CA GLU A 126 12.48 -16.63 -10.01
C GLU A 126 12.56 -16.02 -8.61
N LEU A 127 11.90 -16.66 -7.66
CA LEU A 127 11.99 -16.34 -6.24
C LEU A 127 12.73 -17.48 -5.56
N ARG A 128 13.77 -17.15 -4.80
CA ARG A 128 14.58 -18.13 -4.04
C ARG A 128 14.74 -17.68 -2.60
N LEU A 129 14.70 -18.62 -1.67
CA LEU A 129 15.05 -18.37 -0.28
C LEU A 129 16.54 -18.64 -0.07
N GLU A 130 17.26 -17.67 0.50
CA GLU A 130 18.68 -17.80 0.84
C GLU A 130 18.90 -17.23 2.24
N ASN A 131 19.41 -18.06 3.16
CA ASN A 131 19.63 -17.66 4.56
C ASN A 131 18.40 -16.96 5.16
N GLU A 132 17.21 -17.55 4.98
CA GLU A 132 15.93 -17.05 5.49
C GLU A 132 15.43 -15.75 4.83
N THR A 133 16.16 -15.22 3.84
CA THR A 133 15.78 -14.03 3.06
C THR A 133 15.27 -14.43 1.67
N LEU A 134 14.12 -13.88 1.26
CA LEU A 134 13.56 -14.12 -0.07
C LEU A 134 14.20 -13.16 -1.08
N PHE A 135 14.68 -13.70 -2.20
CA PHE A 135 15.29 -12.93 -3.28
C PHE A 135 14.52 -13.10 -4.58
N TYR A 136 14.32 -11.99 -5.28
CA TYR A 136 13.80 -11.94 -6.64
C TYR A 136 14.94 -11.87 -7.64
N TYR A 137 14.98 -12.87 -8.52
CA TYR A 137 15.96 -13.03 -9.57
C TYR A 137 15.41 -12.63 -10.93
N TYR A 138 16.23 -11.92 -11.72
CA TYR A 138 15.89 -11.46 -13.05
C TYR A 138 17.10 -11.49 -13.98
N ARG A 139 16.84 -11.32 -15.29
CA ARG A 139 17.84 -11.55 -16.36
C ARG A 139 18.51 -12.93 -16.24
N ASN A 140 17.69 -13.99 -16.19
CA ASN A 140 18.14 -15.38 -16.09
C ASN A 140 19.07 -15.63 -14.89
N GLY A 141 18.75 -15.03 -13.74
CA GLY A 141 19.51 -15.20 -12.51
C GLY A 141 20.77 -14.36 -12.39
N ALA A 142 21.10 -13.53 -13.38
CA ALA A 142 22.29 -12.68 -13.31
C ALA A 142 22.21 -11.69 -12.16
N TRP A 143 21.03 -11.10 -11.93
CA TRP A 143 20.81 -10.06 -10.91
C TRP A 143 19.73 -10.52 -9.94
N LYS A 144 19.87 -10.10 -8.67
CA LYS A 144 18.89 -10.33 -7.63
C LYS A 144 18.65 -9.09 -6.80
N THR A 145 17.48 -9.00 -6.19
CA THR A 145 17.14 -8.01 -5.18
C THR A 145 16.43 -8.71 -4.03
N GLU A 146 16.62 -8.20 -2.82
CA GLU A 146 15.85 -8.63 -1.67
C GLU A 146 14.37 -8.30 -1.89
N VAL A 147 13.51 -9.18 -1.39
CA VAL A 147 12.06 -9.01 -1.38
C VAL A 147 11.64 -8.65 0.04
N SER A 148 11.00 -7.51 0.18
CA SER A 148 10.41 -7.05 1.44
C SER A 148 8.93 -7.44 1.49
N THR A 149 8.39 -7.53 2.70
CA THR A 149 7.01 -7.95 2.95
C THR A 149 6.16 -6.74 3.31
N LEU A 150 5.08 -6.50 2.58
CA LEU A 150 4.18 -5.38 2.85
C LEU A 150 2.97 -5.80 3.66
N SER A 151 2.25 -6.83 3.20
CA SER A 151 1.10 -7.39 3.89
C SER A 151 0.85 -8.84 3.44
N LYS A 152 -0.22 -9.45 3.94
CA LYS A 152 -0.58 -10.81 3.54
C LYS A 152 -0.89 -10.85 2.04
N GLY A 153 -0.17 -11.69 1.28
CA GLY A 153 -0.25 -11.78 -0.18
C GLY A 153 0.40 -10.63 -0.96
N LEU A 154 0.96 -9.62 -0.32
CA LEU A 154 1.60 -8.48 -0.98
C LEU A 154 3.05 -8.32 -0.51
N LEU A 155 3.99 -8.58 -1.40
CA LEU A 155 5.41 -8.39 -1.17
C LEU A 155 5.91 -7.28 -2.10
N GLU A 156 7.15 -6.84 -1.95
CA GLU A 156 7.75 -5.86 -2.86
C GLU A 156 9.22 -6.15 -3.14
N ILE A 157 9.62 -5.80 -4.35
CA ILE A 157 11.00 -5.38 -4.61
C ILE A 157 11.02 -3.84 -4.58
N PRO A 158 12.18 -3.18 -4.46
CA PRO A 158 12.23 -1.73 -4.31
C PRO A 158 11.33 -0.98 -5.30
N SER A 159 10.35 -0.26 -4.74
CA SER A 159 9.35 0.55 -5.47
C SER A 159 8.47 -0.23 -6.47
N CYS A 160 8.27 -1.54 -6.25
CA CYS A 160 7.45 -2.37 -7.13
C CYS A 160 6.74 -3.49 -6.36
N PRO A 161 5.48 -3.28 -5.96
CA PRO A 161 4.68 -4.30 -5.29
C PRO A 161 4.38 -5.48 -6.20
N MET A 162 4.29 -6.65 -5.59
CA MET A 162 3.96 -7.95 -6.17
C MET A 162 2.78 -8.54 -5.41
N GLU A 163 1.62 -8.56 -6.06
CA GLU A 163 0.39 -9.14 -5.48
C GLU A 163 0.28 -10.61 -5.88
N PHE A 164 0.41 -11.51 -4.90
CA PHE A 164 0.35 -12.94 -5.13
C PHE A 164 -1.08 -13.45 -5.22
N LEU A 165 -1.32 -14.25 -6.26
CA LEU A 165 -2.58 -14.89 -6.55
C LEU A 165 -2.55 -16.31 -5.99
N ARG A 166 -3.67 -16.71 -5.40
CA ARG A 166 -3.87 -18.06 -4.86
C ARG A 166 -5.09 -18.72 -5.46
N ASP A 167 -5.07 -20.04 -5.52
CA ASP A 167 -6.24 -20.85 -5.87
C ASP A 167 -7.14 -21.12 -4.66
N ASN A 168 -8.15 -21.97 -4.86
CA ASN A 168 -9.11 -22.35 -3.82
C ASN A 168 -8.50 -23.24 -2.72
N GLU A 169 -7.35 -23.84 -2.98
CA GLU A 169 -6.59 -24.63 -2.00
C GLU A 169 -5.58 -23.75 -1.24
N ASN A 170 -5.59 -22.43 -1.52
CA ASN A 170 -4.70 -21.42 -0.95
C ASN A 170 -3.24 -21.58 -1.41
N GLU A 171 -3.00 -22.29 -2.52
CA GLU A 171 -1.69 -22.44 -3.14
C GLU A 171 -1.38 -21.26 -4.06
N ILE A 172 -0.11 -20.83 -4.09
CA ILE A 172 0.31 -19.72 -4.95
C ILE A 172 0.37 -20.18 -6.40
N ILE A 173 -0.43 -19.53 -7.26
CA ILE A 173 -0.50 -19.82 -8.70
C ILE A 173 0.17 -18.74 -9.56
N GLY A 174 0.56 -17.62 -8.96
CA GLY A 174 1.22 -16.54 -9.68
C GLY A 174 1.29 -15.25 -8.88
N PHE A 175 1.75 -14.18 -9.51
CA PHE A 175 1.63 -12.83 -8.97
C PHE A 175 1.40 -11.81 -10.10
N THR A 176 0.84 -10.66 -9.74
CA THR A 176 0.82 -9.49 -10.63
C THR A 176 1.82 -8.46 -10.17
N MET A 177 2.43 -7.77 -11.14
CA MET A 177 3.40 -6.71 -10.90
C MET A 177 3.25 -5.67 -12.01
N LYS A 178 2.89 -4.43 -11.66
CA LYS A 178 2.59 -3.34 -12.61
C LYS A 178 1.57 -3.74 -13.69
N GLY A 179 0.50 -4.41 -13.27
CA GLY A 179 -0.54 -4.93 -14.17
C GLY A 179 -0.13 -6.14 -15.03
N VAL A 180 1.09 -6.65 -14.91
CA VAL A 180 1.56 -7.83 -15.65
C VAL A 180 1.46 -9.07 -14.79
N LEU A 181 0.76 -10.09 -15.29
CA LEU A 181 0.62 -11.39 -14.63
C LEU A 181 1.83 -12.31 -14.90
N PHE A 182 2.39 -12.91 -13.86
CA PHE A 182 3.37 -13.98 -13.95
C PHE A 182 2.80 -15.25 -13.32
N GLU A 183 2.58 -16.28 -14.13
CA GLU A 183 2.03 -17.57 -13.68
C GLU A 183 3.16 -18.43 -13.10
N LYS A 184 2.92 -19.10 -11.98
CA LYS A 184 3.87 -20.06 -11.41
C LYS A 184 3.97 -21.28 -12.34
N ILE A 185 5.18 -21.77 -12.60
CA ILE A 185 5.47 -22.93 -13.46
C ILE A 185 6.18 -24.05 -12.71
#